data_AF-A0A960R484-F1
#
_entry.id   AF-A0A960R484-F1
#
_cell.length_a   1.000
_cell.length_b   1.000
_cell.length_c   1.000
_cell.angle_alpha   90.00
_cell.angle_beta   90.00
_cell.angle_gamma   90.00
#
_symmetry.space_group_name_H-M   'P 1'
#
loop_
_entity.id
_entity.type
_entity.pdbx_description
1 polymer ?
#
loop_
_entity_poly.entity_id
_entity_poly.type
_entity_poly.pdbx_seq_one_letter_code
_entity_poly.pdbx_strand_id
1 'polypeptide(L)'
;PLYDLTERVQLVLRYTFLDSSGDNGIRLSRYQNDIEPGRGDRYHDFYAGVNWYLYGHKLKWQTGVQYTTMTDSARDGGAYDGWGITSGIRISW
;
A
#
# COMPACT_ATOMS: atom_id res chain seq x y z
N PRO A 1 -0.57 10.69 5.23
CA PRO A 1 -0.97 11.44 6.44
C PRO A 1 -1.58 10.50 7.48
N LEU A 2 -1.43 10.83 8.77
CA LEU A 2 -2.04 10.09 9.87
C LEU A 2 -2.96 11.05 10.65
N TYR A 3 -4.16 10.60 10.99
CA TYR A 3 -5.17 11.39 11.68
C TYR A 3 -5.75 10.58 12.83
N ASP A 4 -5.66 11.12 14.05
CA ASP A 4 -6.26 10.53 15.22
C ASP A 4 -7.71 11.03 15.33
N LEU A 5 -8.68 10.16 15.06
CA LEU A 5 -10.10 10.49 15.21
C LEU A 5 -10.53 10.46 16.66
N THR A 6 -9.93 9.56 17.44
CA THR A 6 -10.18 9.37 18.87
C THR A 6 -8.95 8.73 19.49
N GLU A 7 -8.81 8.76 20.82
CA GLU A 7 -7.76 8.03 21.56
C GLU A 7 -7.67 6.52 21.22
N ARG A 8 -8.76 5.96 20.68
CA ARG A 8 -8.86 4.54 20.31
C ARG A 8 -8.71 4.27 18.82
N VAL A 9 -8.89 5.26 17.95
CA VAL A 9 -8.97 5.05 16.49
C VAL A 9 -8.10 6.07 15.77
N GLN A 10 -7.14 5.56 15.02
CA GLN A 10 -6.23 6.33 14.20
C GLN A 10 -6.37 5.91 12.74
N LEU A 11 -6.63 6.87 11.87
CA LEU A 11 -6.64 6.70 10.43
C LEU A 11 -5.25 6.93 9.85
N VAL A 12 -4.89 6.11 8.88
CA VAL A 12 -3.65 6.21 8.13
C VAL A 12 -3.99 6.22 6.66
N LEU A 13 -3.62 7.29 5.97
CA LEU A 13 -3.68 7.37 4.52
C LEU A 13 -2.26 7.51 3.99
N ARG A 14 -1.92 6.83 2.91
CA ARG A 14 -0.65 6.99 2.22
C ARG A 14 -0.94 7.00 0.72
N TYR A 15 -0.40 8.00 0.05
CA TYR A 15 -0.39 8.04 -1.41
C TYR A 15 1.07 8.09 -1.85
N THR A 16 1.44 7.13 -2.68
CA THR A 16 2.78 6.99 -3.24
C THR A 16 2.67 7.10 -4.75
N PHE A 17 3.45 8.00 -5.33
CA PHE A 17 3.57 8.15 -6.77
C PHE A 17 5.04 8.02 -7.15
N LEU A 18 5.33 7.18 -8.13
CA LEU A 18 6.66 6.99 -8.69
C LEU A 18 6.56 7.09 -10.21
N ASP A 19 7.49 7.84 -10.79
CA ASP A 19 7.61 8.07 -12.22
C ASP A 19 9.07 7.79 -12.62
N SER A 20 9.26 7.07 -13.71
CA SER A 20 10.58 6.77 -14.27
C SER A 20 10.80 7.56 -15.55
N SER A 21 11.95 8.23 -15.65
CA SER A 21 12.35 8.96 -16.86
C SER A 21 12.93 8.06 -17.97
N GLY A 22 12.99 6.75 -17.76
CA GLY A 22 13.45 5.77 -18.76
C GLY A 22 12.59 4.51 -18.73
N ASP A 23 12.56 3.78 -19.85
CA ASP A 23 11.70 2.61 -20.02
C ASP A 23 11.99 1.53 -18.96
N ASN A 24 10.94 0.99 -18.34
CA ASN A 24 11.01 -0.19 -17.46
C ASN A 24 11.83 -0.01 -16.16
N GLY A 25 11.84 1.21 -15.59
CA GLY A 25 12.62 1.53 -14.39
C GLY A 25 11.98 1.18 -13.04
N ILE A 26 10.66 0.96 -12.96
CA ILE A 26 9.96 0.72 -11.68
C ILE A 26 9.54 -0.75 -11.58
N ARG A 27 9.81 -1.34 -10.40
CA ARG A 27 9.40 -2.70 -10.04
C ARG A 27 8.28 -2.66 -9.01
N LEU A 28 7.26 -3.50 -9.20
CA LEU A 28 6.15 -3.68 -8.28
C LEU A 28 6.62 -4.15 -6.89
N SER A 29 5.82 -3.85 -5.87
CA SER A 29 6.06 -4.31 -4.50
C SER A 29 6.07 -5.84 -4.43
N ARG A 30 6.77 -6.41 -3.43
CA ARG A 30 7.05 -7.86 -3.34
C ARG A 30 5.83 -8.76 -3.60
N TYR A 31 4.69 -8.47 -2.99
CA TYR A 31 3.47 -9.27 -3.13
C TYR A 31 2.77 -9.14 -4.49
N GLN A 32 3.07 -8.09 -5.24
CA GLN A 32 2.50 -7.80 -6.55
C GLN A 32 3.43 -8.31 -7.66
N ASN A 33 4.74 -8.33 -7.40
CA ASN A 33 5.73 -8.92 -8.29
C ASN A 33 5.59 -10.44 -8.45
N ASP A 34 4.99 -11.12 -7.46
CA ASP A 34 4.64 -12.55 -7.56
C ASP A 34 3.50 -12.81 -8.55
N ILE A 35 2.69 -11.80 -8.88
CA ILE A 35 1.55 -11.89 -9.81
C ILE A 35 1.97 -11.40 -11.20
N GLU A 36 2.64 -10.26 -11.28
CA GLU A 36 3.14 -9.69 -12.54
C GLU A 36 4.61 -9.29 -12.36
N PRO A 37 5.57 -10.07 -12.91
CA PRO A 37 6.99 -9.73 -12.87
C PRO A 37 7.36 -8.56 -13.79
N GLY A 38 6.42 -8.10 -14.65
CA GLY A 38 6.57 -6.96 -15.53
C GLY A 38 7.04 -5.68 -14.82
N ARG A 39 7.77 -4.85 -15.57
CA ARG A 39 8.25 -3.54 -15.13
C ARG A 39 7.38 -2.47 -15.79
N GLY A 40 7.31 -1.29 -15.19
CA GLY A 40 6.50 -0.20 -15.74
C GLY A 40 7.14 1.15 -15.48
N ASP A 41 6.53 2.18 -16.06
CA ASP A 41 7.08 3.54 -16.05
C ASP A 41 6.43 4.40 -14.97
N ARG A 42 5.16 4.12 -14.64
CA ARG A 42 4.34 4.91 -13.72
C ARG A 42 3.66 4.03 -12.70
N TYR A 43 3.90 4.29 -11.43
CA TYR A 43 3.35 3.55 -10.31
C TYR A 43 2.58 4.48 -9.37
N HIS A 44 1.33 4.14 -9.13
CA HIS A 44 0.47 4.78 -8.14
C HIS A 44 0.07 3.74 -7.10
N ASP A 45 0.27 4.07 -5.83
CA ASP A 45 -0.18 3.25 -4.71
C ASP A 45 -0.93 4.12 -3.71
N PHE A 46 -2.18 3.76 -3.48
CA PHE A 46 -3.04 4.38 -2.50
C PHE A 46 -3.33 3.39 -1.38
N TYR A 47 -2.93 3.72 -0.17
CA TYR A 47 -3.18 2.93 1.02
C TYR A 47 -4.07 3.69 1.99
N ALA A 48 -5.10 3.03 2.48
CA ALA A 48 -5.97 3.52 3.54
C ALA A 48 -6.11 2.46 4.63
N GLY A 49 -5.84 2.84 5.87
CA GLY A 49 -5.85 1.95 7.01
C GLY A 49 -6.41 2.59 8.28
N VAL A 50 -6.80 1.72 9.19
CA VAL A 50 -7.35 2.03 10.51
C VAL A 50 -6.52 1.27 11.54
N ASN A 51 -6.06 1.99 12.56
CA ASN A 51 -5.44 1.44 13.76
C ASN A 51 -6.42 1.58 14.92
N TRP A 52 -6.85 0.46 15.50
CA TRP A 52 -7.70 0.40 16.66
C TRP A 52 -6.92 -0.02 17.91
N TYR A 53 -6.91 0.83 18.92
CA TYR A 53 -6.30 0.62 20.22
C TYR A 53 -7.35 0.05 21.19
N LEU A 54 -7.19 -1.21 21.58
CA LEU A 54 -8.14 -1.94 22.43
C LEU A 54 -7.78 -1.87 23.92
N TYR A 55 -6.50 -1.80 24.27
CA TYR A 55 -6.05 -1.90 25.66
C TYR A 55 -4.90 -0.95 26.00
N GLY A 56 -5.19 0.34 26.16
CA GLY A 56 -4.24 1.34 26.70
C GLY A 56 -2.85 1.32 26.04
N HIS A 57 -2.82 1.22 24.71
CA HIS A 57 -1.64 1.06 23.85
C HIS A 57 -0.91 -0.30 23.84
N LYS A 58 -1.27 -1.26 24.71
CA LYS A 58 -0.67 -2.61 24.75
C LYS A 58 -1.10 -3.50 23.59
N LEU A 59 -2.36 -3.35 23.17
CA LEU A 59 -2.95 -4.08 22.06
C LEU A 59 -3.45 -3.11 21.00
N LYS A 60 -2.89 -3.22 19.79
CA LYS A 60 -3.32 -2.47 18.61
C LYS A 60 -3.68 -3.45 17.50
N TRP A 61 -4.87 -3.30 16.94
CA TRP A 61 -5.24 -3.95 15.69
C TRP A 61 -5.09 -2.96 14.55
N GLN A 62 -4.36 -3.36 13.51
CA GLN A 62 -4.07 -2.52 12.34
C GLN A 62 -4.62 -3.23 11.11
N THR A 63 -5.52 -2.58 10.40
CA THR A 63 -6.08 -3.10 9.15
C THR A 63 -6.02 -2.02 8.10
N GLY A 64 -5.77 -2.39 6.84
CA GLY A 64 -5.75 -1.45 5.75
C GLY A 64 -5.92 -2.12 4.39
N VAL A 65 -6.42 -1.33 3.47
CA VAL A 65 -6.55 -1.66 2.05
C VAL A 65 -5.54 -0.83 1.29
N GLN A 66 -4.89 -1.47 0.32
CA GLN A 66 -4.05 -0.82 -0.67
C GLN A 66 -4.67 -1.04 -2.04
N TYR A 67 -4.64 0.00 -2.84
CA TYR A 67 -5.00 -0.02 -4.24
C TYR A 67 -3.80 0.44 -5.04
N THR A 68 -3.31 -0.42 -5.90
CA THR A 68 -2.07 -0.18 -6.63
C THR A 68 -2.33 -0.31 -8.12
N THR A 69 -1.94 0.71 -8.87
CA THR A 69 -2.01 0.73 -10.32
C THR A 69 -0.63 1.04 -10.89
N MET A 70 -0.16 0.22 -11.81
CA MET A 70 1.04 0.44 -12.60
C MET A 70 0.65 0.57 -14.06
N THR A 71 1.00 1.69 -14.66
CA THR A 71 0.80 1.94 -16.09
C THR A 71 2.15 1.81 -16.79
N ASP A 72 2.19 0.93 -17.77
CA ASP A 72 3.30 0.76 -18.69
C ASP A 72 2.93 1.43 -20.03
N SER A 73 3.78 2.33 -20.51
CA SER A 73 3.56 3.09 -21.75
C SER A 73 3.91 2.26 -23.00
N ALA A 74 4.79 1.25 -22.86
CA ALA A 74 5.25 0.39 -23.94
C ALA A 74 4.24 -0.72 -24.29
N ARG A 75 3.29 -1.03 -23.39
CA ARG A 75 2.30 -2.11 -23.52
C ARG A 75 2.96 -3.47 -23.74
N ASP A 76 4.10 -3.71 -23.10
CA ASP A 76 4.90 -4.93 -23.27
C ASP A 76 4.62 -6.00 -22.20
N GLY A 77 3.75 -5.70 -21.23
CA GLY A 77 3.29 -6.65 -20.21
C GLY A 77 3.56 -6.22 -18.76
N GLY A 78 3.63 -4.92 -18.48
CA GLY A 78 3.85 -4.39 -17.13
C GLY A 78 2.65 -3.72 -16.46
N ALA A 79 1.47 -3.73 -17.09
CA ALA A 79 0.30 -3.07 -16.52
C ALA A 79 -0.29 -3.91 -15.37
N TYR A 80 -0.37 -3.32 -14.18
CA TYR A 80 -0.92 -3.98 -12.99
C TYR A 80 -2.02 -3.12 -12.39
N ASP A 81 -3.16 -3.72 -12.09
CA ASP A 81 -4.24 -3.11 -11.32
C ASP A 81 -4.68 -4.13 -10.27
N GLY A 82 -4.53 -3.78 -8.99
CA GLY A 82 -4.78 -4.73 -7.92
C GLY A 82 -5.13 -4.09 -6.59
N TRP A 83 -5.99 -4.78 -5.87
CA TRP A 83 -6.33 -4.50 -4.49
C TRP A 83 -5.58 -5.45 -3.56
N GLY A 84 -4.95 -4.91 -2.53
CA GLY A 84 -4.39 -5.68 -1.43
C GLY A 84 -5.10 -5.33 -0.14
N ILE A 85 -5.30 -6.33 0.72
CA ILE A 85 -5.79 -6.10 2.08
C ILE A 85 -4.73 -6.63 3.03
N THR A 86 -4.40 -5.84 4.04
CA THR A 86 -3.44 -6.21 5.08
C THR A 86 -4.10 -6.00 6.42
N SER A 87 -4.12 -7.03 7.25
CA SER A 87 -4.59 -6.98 8.64
C SER A 87 -3.51 -7.57 9.53
N GLY A 88 -3.28 -6.94 10.68
CA GLY A 88 -2.23 -7.32 11.61
C GLY A 88 -2.58 -6.90 13.03
N ILE A 89 -2.11 -7.69 13.99
CA ILE A 89 -2.23 -7.37 15.41
C ILE A 89 -0.83 -7.09 15.94
N ARG A 90 -0.68 -5.98 16.66
CA ARG A 90 0.53 -5.65 17.39
C ARG A 90 0.24 -5.73 18.88
N ILE A 91 1.02 -6.57 19.56
CA ILE A 91 1.02 -6.73 21.00
C ILE A 91 2.35 -6.16 21.52
N SER A 92 2.29 -5.34 22.56
CA SER A 92 3.47 -4.79 23.23
C SER A 92 3.26 -4.95 24.74
N TRP A 93 4.22 -5.58 25.41
CA TRP A 93 4.20 -5.89 26.84
C TRP A 93 5.11 -4.95 27.62
#